data_AF-F2FA35-F1
#
_entry.id   AF-F2FA35-F1
#
_cell.length_a   1.000
_cell.length_b   1.000
_cell.length_c   1.000
_cell.angle_alpha   90.00
_cell.angle_beta   90.00
_cell.angle_gamma   90.00
#
_symmetry.space_group_name_H-M   'P 1'
#
loop_
_entity.id
_entity.type
_entity.pdbx_description
1 polymer ?
#
loop_
_entity_poly.entity_id
_entity_poly.type
_entity_poly.pdbx_seq_one_letter_code
_entity_poly.pdbx_strand_id
1 'polypeptide(L)'
;MINSFNVRNYKCYDESSYFDLPGLTLVSGTNNSGKSSFLQALYLLAQNKSRHFPVLTLNEELNLGSFSRILNKNALNTDGIELGYSVDKAVLKEFDLNYLEFFYIYKNPNLYDNITIFDIQDYPILDSLEVNYSESGSDKMSILSFKLEDLSGRYIYSVKGDKDVGYCEMPNLIPSAIICKGLDMLDRTIGSNIYEKIRNVMLKIDSNKIHYIKALRLQDFISKNNSLDQKLGLSGEFTAEVINKKWDTIVDFEYKSKKVQFGEIFTIWIKKMLGEQYTISSKKVEKDLYNIIIGNKDSGMELTLDQVGFGISQILPIITMILSSKKNDIILIENPEVHLHPKLQSLFIDLCLAAINQNRKLIIETHSEHMINRLRRNIKENPNLLEYVNVYFFESDSNGTNVTEVQIDSNGKIEYWPKDFFDQSYLDLMGLINNE
;
A
#
# COMPACT_ATOMS: atom_id res chain seq x y z
N MET A 1 2.59 10.82 1.40
CA MET A 1 1.95 10.83 2.75
C MET A 1 2.70 9.90 3.68
N ILE A 2 2.78 8.61 3.38
CA ILE A 2 3.74 7.70 4.01
C ILE A 2 5.07 7.80 3.26
N ASN A 3 6.19 7.89 3.97
CA ASN A 3 7.54 7.94 3.40
C ASN A 3 8.28 6.61 3.53
N SER A 4 8.15 5.95 4.68
CA SER A 4 8.68 4.62 4.92
C SER A 4 7.67 3.79 5.70
N PHE A 5 7.85 2.47 5.67
CA PHE A 5 7.04 1.51 6.40
C PHE A 5 7.93 0.57 7.19
N ASN A 6 7.46 0.20 8.36
CA ASN A 6 8.12 -0.75 9.25
C ASN A 6 7.14 -1.86 9.64
N VAL A 7 7.64 -3.08 9.71
CA VAL A 7 6.87 -4.24 10.19
C VAL A 7 7.74 -5.14 11.04
N ARG A 8 7.17 -5.66 12.12
CA ARG A 8 7.82 -6.62 13.02
C ARG A 8 6.83 -7.68 13.49
N ASN A 9 7.34 -8.89 13.70
CA ASN A 9 6.59 -10.07 14.13
C ASN A 9 5.36 -10.41 13.26
N TYR A 10 5.41 -10.11 11.97
CA TYR A 10 4.34 -10.41 11.02
C TYR A 10 4.79 -11.47 10.02
N LYS A 11 4.17 -12.65 10.07
CA LYS A 11 4.42 -13.80 9.19
C LYS A 11 5.90 -14.20 9.14
N CYS A 12 6.65 -13.75 8.13
CA CYS A 12 8.06 -14.06 7.93
C CYS A 12 9.00 -13.00 8.50
N TYR A 13 8.49 -11.81 8.87
CA TYR A 13 9.26 -10.75 9.51
C TYR A 13 9.33 -11.01 11.01
N ASP A 14 10.49 -11.41 11.52
CA ASP A 14 10.72 -11.62 12.96
C ASP A 14 11.14 -10.29 13.61
N GLU A 15 12.30 -9.78 13.19
CA GLU A 15 12.81 -8.47 13.59
C GLU A 15 12.16 -7.32 12.82
N SER A 16 12.42 -6.10 13.30
CA SER A 16 11.91 -4.86 12.69
C SER A 16 12.52 -4.68 11.30
N SER A 17 11.67 -4.75 10.27
CA SER A 17 12.05 -4.60 8.87
C SER A 17 11.57 -3.26 8.34
N TYR A 18 12.51 -2.42 7.88
CA TYR A 18 12.25 -1.06 7.41
C TYR A 18 12.33 -0.97 5.89
N PHE A 19 11.38 -0.26 5.29
CA PHE A 19 11.25 -0.09 3.85
C PHE A 19 11.02 1.39 3.52
N ASP A 20 11.98 2.01 2.81
CA ASP A 20 11.74 3.27 2.13
C ASP A 20 10.76 3.10 0.97
N LEU A 21 9.75 3.97 0.93
CA LEU A 21 8.68 3.97 -0.06
C LEU A 21 8.71 5.28 -0.85
N PRO A 22 9.62 5.42 -1.84
CA PRO A 22 9.60 6.57 -2.74
C PRO A 22 8.38 6.49 -3.68
N GLY A 23 8.41 7.22 -4.80
CA GLY A 23 7.33 7.20 -5.79
C GLY A 23 6.99 5.79 -6.28
N LEU A 24 7.96 5.03 -6.77
CA LEU A 24 7.78 3.66 -7.29
C LEU A 24 8.70 2.69 -6.56
N THR A 25 8.15 1.73 -5.85
CA THR A 25 8.91 0.64 -5.22
C THR A 25 8.57 -0.67 -5.92
N LEU A 26 9.57 -1.31 -6.52
CA LEU A 26 9.42 -2.67 -7.05
C LEU A 26 9.93 -3.67 -6.03
N VAL A 27 9.14 -4.71 -5.79
CA VAL A 27 9.43 -5.77 -4.84
C VAL A 27 9.58 -7.07 -5.64
N SER A 28 10.77 -7.62 -5.65
CA SER A 28 11.09 -8.87 -6.32
C SER A 28 11.83 -9.80 -5.38
N GLY A 29 12.08 -11.05 -5.77
CA GLY A 29 12.60 -12.05 -4.84
C GLY A 29 12.17 -13.47 -5.13
N THR A 30 12.82 -14.42 -4.45
CA THR A 30 12.52 -15.86 -4.56
C THR A 30 11.11 -16.19 -4.08
N ASN A 31 10.58 -17.34 -4.48
CA ASN A 31 9.23 -17.73 -4.06
C ASN A 31 9.16 -17.90 -2.53
N ASN A 32 8.01 -17.57 -1.96
CA ASN A 32 7.76 -17.70 -0.52
C ASN A 32 8.65 -16.80 0.37
N SER A 33 9.25 -15.74 -0.19
CA SER A 33 10.19 -14.86 0.52
C SER A 33 9.58 -13.74 1.37
N GLY A 34 8.25 -13.57 1.35
CA GLY A 34 7.57 -12.55 2.15
C GLY A 34 7.04 -11.33 1.40
N LYS A 35 7.25 -11.24 0.09
CA LYS A 35 6.80 -10.12 -0.77
C LYS A 35 5.32 -9.75 -0.59
N SER A 36 4.41 -10.69 -0.79
CA SER A 36 2.96 -10.43 -0.61
C SER A 36 2.62 -10.12 0.85
N SER A 37 3.35 -10.71 1.80
CA SER A 37 3.21 -10.38 3.22
C SER A 37 3.55 -8.92 3.50
N PHE A 38 4.56 -8.35 2.84
CA PHE A 38 4.90 -6.93 2.96
C PHE A 38 3.78 -6.03 2.42
N LEU A 39 3.27 -6.29 1.21
CA LEU A 39 2.14 -5.53 0.64
C LEU A 39 0.89 -5.63 1.55
N GLN A 40 0.60 -6.83 2.09
CA GLN A 40 -0.53 -7.05 2.99
C GLN A 40 -0.36 -6.31 4.32
N ALA A 41 0.84 -6.31 4.90
CA ALA A 41 1.14 -5.57 6.12
C ALA A 41 0.94 -4.05 5.92
N LEU A 42 1.37 -3.51 4.78
CA LEU A 42 1.13 -2.11 4.43
C LEU A 42 -0.36 -1.82 4.23
N TYR A 43 -1.11 -2.74 3.62
CA TYR A 43 -2.57 -2.59 3.43
C TYR A 43 -3.38 -2.71 4.73
N LEU A 44 -2.85 -3.37 5.76
CA LEU A 44 -3.51 -3.41 7.07
C LEU A 44 -3.65 -2.00 7.69
N LEU A 45 -2.78 -1.05 7.35
CA LEU A 45 -2.95 0.36 7.72
C LEU A 45 -4.26 0.96 7.15
N ALA A 46 -4.71 0.48 5.98
CA ALA A 46 -5.92 0.94 5.29
C ALA A 46 -7.21 0.42 5.95
N GLN A 47 -7.14 -0.82 6.47
CA GLN A 47 -8.28 -1.55 7.03
C GLN A 47 -8.58 -1.20 8.49
N ASN A 48 -7.74 -0.40 9.15
CA ASN A 48 -8.02 0.01 10.52
C ASN A 48 -9.08 1.12 10.59
N LYS A 49 -10.34 0.72 10.34
CA LYS A 49 -11.54 1.56 10.36
C LYS A 49 -12.35 1.31 11.64
N SER A 50 -11.70 1.47 12.79
CA SER A 50 -12.39 1.36 14.07
C SER A 50 -13.48 2.43 14.22
N ARG A 51 -14.72 2.02 14.50
CA ARG A 51 -15.81 2.95 14.84
C ARG A 51 -15.84 3.30 16.33
N HIS A 52 -15.41 2.40 17.22
CA HIS A 52 -15.53 2.56 18.68
C HIS A 52 -14.25 2.21 19.47
N PHE A 53 -13.40 1.32 18.95
CA PHE A 53 -12.15 0.93 19.60
C PHE A 53 -11.12 0.51 18.54
N PRO A 54 -9.85 0.93 18.63
CA PRO A 54 -8.82 0.66 17.63
C PRO A 54 -8.48 -0.83 17.59
N VAL A 55 -8.99 -1.49 16.55
CA VAL A 55 -8.76 -2.91 16.27
C VAL A 55 -8.12 -3.05 14.90
N LEU A 56 -7.33 -4.11 14.73
CA LEU A 56 -6.75 -4.43 13.44
C LEU A 56 -7.66 -5.39 12.68
N THR A 57 -8.41 -4.88 11.71
CA THR A 57 -9.29 -5.75 10.95
C THR A 57 -8.50 -6.60 9.94
N LEU A 58 -8.50 -7.93 10.17
CA LEU A 58 -7.74 -8.89 9.36
C LEU A 58 -8.55 -9.47 8.17
N ASN A 59 -9.89 -9.47 8.29
CA ASN A 59 -10.78 -10.27 7.45
C ASN A 59 -11.89 -9.49 6.75
N GLU A 60 -11.91 -8.15 6.83
CA GLU A 60 -12.87 -7.35 6.05
C GLU A 60 -12.60 -7.48 4.56
N GLU A 61 -11.34 -7.36 4.13
CA GLU A 61 -10.99 -7.45 2.71
C GLU A 61 -9.87 -8.48 2.45
N LEU A 62 -8.83 -8.54 3.28
CA LEU A 62 -7.68 -9.43 3.04
C LEU A 62 -7.95 -10.91 3.34
N ASN A 63 -8.85 -11.23 4.28
CA ASN A 63 -9.14 -12.60 4.72
C ASN A 63 -7.88 -13.35 5.24
N LEU A 64 -7.12 -12.74 6.16
CA LEU A 64 -5.88 -13.32 6.70
C LEU A 64 -6.09 -14.44 7.74
N GLY A 65 -7.32 -14.65 8.20
CA GLY A 65 -7.67 -15.63 9.25
C GLY A 65 -7.48 -15.08 10.66
N SER A 66 -7.12 -15.95 11.61
CA SER A 66 -6.92 -15.58 13.02
C SER A 66 -5.62 -14.81 13.24
N PHE A 67 -5.55 -14.04 14.33
CA PHE A 67 -4.34 -13.31 14.71
C PHE A 67 -3.10 -14.21 14.81
N SER A 68 -3.27 -15.38 15.41
CA SER A 68 -2.19 -16.36 15.55
C SER A 68 -1.60 -16.78 14.21
N ARG A 69 -2.34 -16.75 13.08
CA ARG A 69 -1.81 -17.12 11.76
C ARG A 69 -0.89 -16.05 11.17
N ILE A 70 -1.05 -14.80 11.57
CA ILE A 70 -0.25 -13.69 11.04
C ILE A 70 0.96 -13.35 11.90
N LEU A 71 1.07 -13.90 13.11
CA LEU A 71 2.28 -13.79 13.94
C LEU A 71 3.43 -14.60 13.34
N ASN A 72 4.65 -14.12 13.52
CA ASN A 72 5.83 -14.90 13.17
C ASN A 72 5.92 -16.16 14.04
N LYS A 73 6.30 -17.28 13.44
CA LYS A 73 6.34 -18.60 14.10
C LYS A 73 7.66 -18.91 14.78
N ASN A 74 8.70 -18.18 14.45
CA ASN A 74 10.06 -18.35 14.95
C ASN A 74 10.40 -17.32 16.04
N ALA A 75 9.60 -16.27 16.20
CA ALA A 75 9.79 -15.26 17.24
C ALA A 75 9.71 -15.90 18.64
N LEU A 76 10.76 -15.71 19.45
CA LEU A 76 10.93 -16.35 20.77
C LEU A 76 9.83 -15.99 21.80
N ASN A 77 9.17 -14.84 21.65
CA ASN A 77 7.91 -14.44 22.28
C ASN A 77 7.65 -12.97 21.93
N THR A 78 6.60 -12.67 21.18
CA THR A 78 5.98 -11.33 21.20
C THR A 78 4.50 -11.48 20.90
N ASP A 79 3.65 -11.27 21.91
CA ASP A 79 2.20 -11.48 21.83
C ASP A 79 1.46 -10.44 20.96
N GLY A 80 2.20 -9.75 20.09
CA GLY A 80 1.71 -8.68 19.27
C GLY A 80 2.51 -8.45 18.00
N ILE A 81 1.87 -7.82 17.02
CA ILE A 81 2.52 -7.33 15.81
C ILE A 81 2.78 -5.83 15.95
N GLU A 82 3.80 -5.33 15.29
CA GLU A 82 4.10 -3.91 15.22
C GLU A 82 4.08 -3.48 13.75
N LEU A 83 3.29 -2.44 13.47
CA LEU A 83 3.21 -1.78 12.17
C LEU A 83 3.61 -0.33 12.36
N GLY A 84 4.67 0.10 11.69
CA GLY A 84 5.17 1.46 11.77
C GLY A 84 5.18 2.16 10.42
N TYR A 85 5.12 3.49 10.42
CA TYR A 85 5.35 4.29 9.22
C TYR A 85 5.83 5.70 9.55
N SER A 86 6.69 6.23 8.69
CA SER A 86 7.12 7.64 8.75
C SER A 86 6.31 8.51 7.79
N VAL A 87 6.22 9.79 8.10
CA VAL A 87 5.45 10.77 7.33
C VAL A 87 6.34 11.55 6.37
N ASP A 88 5.82 11.78 5.17
CA ASP A 88 6.46 12.55 4.12
C ASP A 88 6.80 13.98 4.55
N LYS A 89 8.05 14.41 4.31
CA LYS A 89 8.56 15.74 4.71
C LYS A 89 7.69 16.88 4.18
N ALA A 90 7.08 16.71 3.00
CA ALA A 90 6.19 17.71 2.42
C ALA A 90 4.96 17.99 3.32
N VAL A 91 4.42 16.95 3.96
CA VAL A 91 3.29 17.07 4.90
C VAL A 91 3.74 17.71 6.21
N LEU A 92 4.91 17.31 6.71
CA LEU A 92 5.43 17.76 8.00
C LEU A 92 5.78 19.26 8.03
N LYS A 93 6.23 19.81 6.90
CA LYS A 93 6.50 21.25 6.75
C LYS A 93 5.28 22.13 7.06
N GLU A 94 4.07 21.64 6.82
CA GLU A 94 2.83 22.38 7.11
C GLU A 94 2.55 22.52 8.62
N PHE A 95 3.27 21.77 9.47
CA PHE A 95 3.08 21.71 10.92
C PHE A 95 4.34 22.06 11.72
N ASP A 96 5.38 22.58 11.06
CA ASP A 96 6.72 22.82 11.62
C ASP A 96 7.34 21.58 12.29
N LEU A 97 7.17 20.41 11.66
CA LEU A 97 7.81 19.16 12.06
C LEU A 97 8.93 18.81 11.07
N ASN A 98 10.03 18.27 11.59
CA ASN A 98 11.13 17.76 10.78
C ASN A 98 11.06 16.24 10.59
N TYR A 99 10.59 15.54 11.63
CA TYR A 99 10.41 14.08 11.64
C TYR A 99 9.12 13.71 12.36
N LEU A 100 8.44 12.70 11.85
CA LEU A 100 7.31 12.07 12.51
C LEU A 100 7.18 10.62 12.04
N GLU A 101 7.09 9.72 13.01
CA GLU A 101 6.92 8.30 12.79
C GLU A 101 6.00 7.73 13.86
N PHE A 102 5.14 6.81 13.43
CA PHE A 102 4.16 6.15 14.29
C PHE A 102 4.46 4.66 14.32
N PHE A 103 4.39 4.04 15.51
CA PHE A 103 4.47 2.59 15.71
C PHE A 103 3.23 2.11 16.43
N TYR A 104 2.44 1.27 15.77
CA TYR A 104 1.21 0.69 16.31
C TYR A 104 1.46 -0.75 16.71
N ILE A 105 1.31 -1.06 17.99
CA ILE A 105 1.49 -2.40 18.53
C ILE A 105 0.13 -3.00 18.83
N TYR A 106 -0.22 -4.08 18.13
CA TYR A 106 -1.49 -4.79 18.32
C TYR A 106 -1.27 -6.11 19.03
N LYS A 107 -2.14 -6.46 19.98
CA LYS A 107 -2.06 -7.70 20.75
C LYS A 107 -3.36 -8.48 20.77
N ASN A 108 -3.27 -9.73 21.20
CA ASN A 108 -4.45 -10.56 21.41
C ASN A 108 -5.31 -9.98 22.55
N PRO A 109 -6.63 -9.76 22.34
CA PRO A 109 -7.53 -9.27 23.39
C PRO A 109 -7.63 -10.20 24.60
N ASN A 110 -7.36 -11.50 24.45
CA ASN A 110 -7.42 -12.47 25.56
C ASN A 110 -6.34 -12.26 26.63
N LEU A 111 -5.38 -11.34 26.43
CA LEU A 111 -4.37 -10.99 27.42
C LEU A 111 -4.90 -10.05 28.51
N TYR A 112 -6.15 -9.59 28.40
CA TYR A 112 -6.73 -8.58 29.28
C TYR A 112 -7.99 -9.11 29.95
N ASP A 113 -8.01 -9.06 31.28
CA ASP A 113 -9.04 -9.71 32.10
C ASP A 113 -10.43 -9.04 32.00
N ASN A 114 -10.52 -7.72 31.73
CA ASN A 114 -11.81 -7.01 31.71
C ASN A 114 -12.21 -6.44 30.34
N ILE A 115 -11.60 -6.92 29.23
CA ILE A 115 -12.06 -6.56 27.88
C ILE A 115 -13.27 -7.42 27.50
N THR A 116 -14.44 -7.09 28.04
CA THR A 116 -15.72 -7.69 27.64
C THR A 116 -16.27 -6.93 26.42
N ILE A 117 -15.68 -7.17 25.25
CA ILE A 117 -16.26 -6.65 24.00
C ILE A 117 -16.78 -7.84 23.19
N PHE A 118 -18.09 -8.05 23.27
CA PHE A 118 -18.81 -9.14 22.61
C PHE A 118 -18.66 -9.16 21.07
N ASP A 119 -18.14 -8.08 20.47
CA ASP A 119 -17.94 -7.94 19.01
C ASP A 119 -16.46 -7.93 18.56
N ILE A 120 -15.47 -8.02 19.48
CA ILE A 120 -14.03 -7.86 19.16
C ILE A 120 -13.20 -9.12 19.47
N GLN A 121 -13.79 -10.20 19.98
CA GLN A 121 -13.05 -11.39 20.46
C GLN A 121 -12.06 -12.00 19.44
N ASP A 122 -12.25 -11.78 18.15
CA ASP A 122 -11.40 -12.32 17.09
C ASP A 122 -10.37 -11.33 16.51
N TYR A 123 -10.40 -10.05 16.90
CA TYR A 123 -9.51 -9.03 16.34
C TYR A 123 -8.40 -8.62 17.29
N PRO A 124 -7.16 -8.47 16.79
CA PRO A 124 -6.09 -7.85 17.56
C PRO A 124 -6.48 -6.43 17.93
N ILE A 125 -6.24 -6.05 19.19
CA ILE A 125 -6.51 -4.72 19.68
C ILE A 125 -5.24 -3.89 19.74
N LEU A 126 -5.34 -2.58 19.55
CA LEU A 126 -4.21 -1.68 19.77
C LEU A 126 -3.86 -1.70 21.27
N ASP A 127 -2.67 -2.19 21.59
CA ASP A 127 -2.11 -2.19 22.95
C ASP A 127 -1.35 -0.89 23.22
N SER A 128 -0.60 -0.43 22.23
CA SER A 128 0.16 0.82 22.36
C SER A 128 0.41 1.50 21.01
N LEU A 129 0.57 2.82 21.09
CA LEU A 129 1.03 3.68 20.01
C LEU A 129 2.25 4.44 20.51
N GLU A 130 3.37 4.33 19.81
CA GLU A 130 4.54 5.17 20.03
C GLU A 130 4.70 6.16 18.88
N VAL A 131 4.93 7.43 19.21
CA VAL A 131 5.13 8.50 18.23
C VAL A 131 6.49 9.12 18.44
N ASN A 132 7.37 8.92 17.46
CA ASN A 132 8.70 9.54 17.42
C ASN A 132 8.63 10.81 16.59
N TYR A 133 9.12 11.93 17.12
CA TYR A 133 9.04 13.21 16.43
C TYR A 133 10.23 14.13 16.71
N SER A 134 10.48 15.06 15.79
CA SER A 134 11.33 16.23 16.02
C SER A 134 10.69 17.49 15.44
N GLU A 135 10.81 18.59 16.17
CA GLU A 135 10.33 19.91 15.75
C GLU A 135 11.31 20.57 14.77
N SER A 136 10.82 21.40 13.85
CA SER A 136 11.67 22.19 12.96
C SER A 136 12.67 23.05 13.75
N GLY A 137 13.96 22.93 13.44
CA GLY A 137 15.03 23.68 14.10
C GLY A 137 15.57 23.03 15.38
N SER A 138 15.14 21.81 15.71
CA SER A 138 15.68 21.00 16.80
C SER A 138 16.10 19.62 16.29
N ASP A 139 17.32 19.19 16.64
CA ASP A 139 17.80 17.82 16.39
C ASP A 139 17.40 16.84 17.50
N LYS A 140 16.75 17.32 18.57
CA LYS A 140 16.26 16.47 19.65
C LYS A 140 15.08 15.63 19.15
N MET A 141 15.25 14.31 19.16
CA MET A 141 14.14 13.37 19.05
C MET A 141 13.41 13.24 20.38
N SER A 142 12.09 13.34 20.32
CA SER A 142 11.18 13.13 21.45
C SER A 142 10.21 12.01 21.14
N ILE A 143 9.71 11.37 22.20
CA ILE A 143 8.78 10.25 22.11
C ILE A 143 7.50 10.63 22.86
N LEU A 144 6.35 10.33 22.25
CA LEU A 144 5.04 10.37 22.88
C LEU A 144 4.43 8.98 22.82
N SER A 145 4.23 8.37 23.99
CA SER A 145 3.75 6.99 24.13
C SER A 145 2.31 6.97 24.66
N PHE A 146 1.48 6.12 24.05
CA PHE A 146 0.12 5.80 24.46
C PHE A 146 0.07 4.32 24.81
N LYS A 147 -0.41 3.98 26.00
CA LYS A 147 -0.48 2.60 26.48
C LYS A 147 -1.88 2.28 27.00
N LEU A 148 -2.51 1.24 26.45
CA LEU A 148 -3.84 0.81 26.88
C LEU A 148 -3.83 0.45 28.37
N GLU A 149 -4.75 1.06 29.11
CA GLU A 149 -5.05 0.74 30.50
C GLU A 149 -6.51 0.30 30.62
N ASP A 150 -6.73 -0.74 31.41
CA ASP A 150 -8.04 -1.27 31.72
C ASP A 150 -8.48 -0.79 33.10
N LEU A 151 -9.19 0.34 33.11
CA LEU A 151 -9.72 0.94 34.33
C LEU A 151 -11.23 0.74 34.39
N SER A 152 -11.67 -0.31 35.08
CA SER A 152 -13.07 -0.50 35.49
C SER A 152 -14.07 -0.43 34.33
N GLY A 153 -13.74 -1.02 33.18
CA GLY A 153 -14.62 -1.09 32.00
C GLY A 153 -14.64 0.15 31.11
N ARG A 154 -13.76 1.14 31.36
CA ARG A 154 -13.45 2.22 30.40
C ARG A 154 -12.05 2.01 29.85
N TYR A 155 -11.95 1.91 28.54
CA TYR A 155 -10.67 1.77 27.84
C TYR A 155 -10.06 3.15 27.63
N ILE A 156 -8.98 3.41 28.36
CA ILE A 156 -8.21 4.63 28.22
C ILE A 156 -6.75 4.29 27.93
N TYR A 157 -6.03 5.24 27.37
CA TYR A 157 -4.61 5.11 27.14
C TYR A 157 -3.89 6.06 28.08
N SER A 158 -2.93 5.56 28.88
CA SER A 158 -2.00 6.45 29.54
C SER A 158 -1.06 7.06 28.52
N VAL A 159 -0.84 8.36 28.67
CA VAL A 159 -0.03 9.18 27.77
C VAL A 159 1.22 9.62 28.52
N LYS A 160 2.38 9.41 27.91
CA LYS A 160 3.68 9.82 28.45
C LYS A 160 4.52 10.48 27.37
N GLY A 161 4.91 11.73 27.60
CA GLY A 161 5.82 12.49 26.77
C GLY A 161 6.46 13.64 27.55
N ASP A 162 7.31 14.43 26.88
CA ASP A 162 8.08 15.53 27.51
C ASP A 162 7.20 16.58 28.20
N LYS A 163 6.06 16.94 27.59
CA LYS A 163 5.12 17.97 28.08
C LYS A 163 3.70 17.46 28.28
N ASP A 164 3.42 16.25 27.80
CA ASP A 164 2.09 15.66 27.70
C ASP A 164 2.06 14.37 28.53
N VAL A 165 1.46 14.43 29.72
CA VAL A 165 1.38 13.29 30.63
C VAL A 165 -0.02 13.23 31.21
N GLY A 166 -0.76 12.14 31.00
CA GLY A 166 -2.13 12.01 31.45
C GLY A 166 -2.80 10.78 30.85
N TYR A 167 -4.07 10.92 30.48
CA TYR A 167 -4.85 9.85 29.85
C TYR A 167 -5.66 10.39 28.69
N CYS A 168 -5.90 9.58 27.67
CA CYS A 168 -6.84 9.92 26.61
C CYS A 168 -7.67 8.70 26.21
N GLU A 169 -8.76 8.95 25.50
CA GLU A 169 -9.50 7.90 24.82
C GLU A 169 -8.99 7.78 23.38
N MET A 170 -9.06 6.58 22.82
CA MET A 170 -8.81 6.34 21.41
C MET A 170 -10.08 5.74 20.81
N PRO A 171 -11.08 6.54 20.41
CA PRO A 171 -12.28 6.02 19.75
C PRO A 171 -11.97 5.47 18.35
N ASN A 172 -10.85 5.91 17.78
CA ASN A 172 -10.22 5.37 16.59
C ASN A 172 -8.69 5.49 16.71
N LEU A 173 -7.96 5.38 15.59
CA LEU A 173 -6.49 5.55 15.59
C LEU A 173 -5.99 6.95 15.97
N ILE A 174 -6.87 7.96 16.00
CA ILE A 174 -6.57 9.34 16.35
C ILE A 174 -6.96 9.55 17.82
N PRO A 175 -5.99 9.81 18.72
CA PRO A 175 -6.29 9.99 20.12
C PRO A 175 -7.13 11.26 20.39
N SER A 176 -7.99 11.21 21.42
CA SER A 176 -8.75 12.36 21.90
C SER A 176 -7.87 13.32 22.70
N ALA A 177 -8.41 14.45 23.17
CA ALA A 177 -7.61 15.38 23.98
C ALA A 177 -7.11 14.71 25.28
N ILE A 178 -5.90 15.05 25.73
CA ILE A 178 -5.32 14.45 26.94
C ILE A 178 -5.99 15.06 28.17
N ILE A 179 -6.34 14.22 29.13
CA ILE A 179 -6.97 14.57 30.39
C ILE A 179 -5.98 14.26 31.50
N CYS A 180 -5.75 15.23 32.37
CA CYS A 180 -4.88 15.10 33.53
C CYS A 180 -5.68 15.41 34.81
N LYS A 181 -5.50 14.62 35.86
CA LYS A 181 -6.05 14.94 37.17
C LYS A 181 -5.16 15.97 37.86
N GLY A 182 -5.72 17.13 38.18
CA GLY A 182 -5.05 18.12 39.01
C GLY A 182 -4.90 17.63 40.46
N LEU A 183 -4.10 18.35 41.26
CA LEU A 183 -3.95 18.10 42.70
C LEU A 183 -5.29 18.21 43.46
N ASP A 184 -6.26 18.90 42.88
CA ASP A 184 -7.65 19.06 43.31
C ASP A 184 -8.57 17.90 42.88
N MET A 185 -8.02 16.84 42.26
CA MET A 185 -8.77 15.72 41.70
C MET A 185 -9.74 16.10 40.56
N LEU A 186 -9.62 17.32 40.02
CA LEU A 186 -10.41 17.76 38.87
C LEU A 186 -9.69 17.42 37.57
N ASP A 187 -10.47 16.93 36.60
CA ASP A 187 -9.97 16.66 35.26
C ASP A 187 -9.74 17.98 34.51
N ARG A 188 -8.55 18.12 33.94
CA ARG A 188 -8.17 19.25 33.10
C ARG A 188 -7.70 18.72 31.74
N THR A 189 -8.22 19.31 30.67
CA THR A 189 -7.75 19.00 29.32
C THR A 189 -6.42 19.70 29.11
N ILE A 190 -5.38 18.91 28.84
CA ILE A 190 -4.06 19.39 28.46
C ILE A 190 -3.82 18.91 27.02
N GLY A 191 -3.36 19.80 26.18
CA GLY A 191 -2.82 19.45 24.88
C GLY A 191 -1.73 20.44 24.58
N SER A 192 -0.48 20.00 24.57
CA SER A 192 0.59 20.86 24.09
C SER A 192 0.36 21.23 22.63
N ASN A 193 0.96 22.33 22.17
CA ASN A 193 0.92 22.70 20.76
C ASN A 193 1.49 21.57 19.86
N ILE A 194 2.47 20.81 20.36
CA ILE A 194 3.08 19.71 19.62
C ILE A 194 2.12 18.51 19.51
N TYR A 195 1.37 18.22 20.57
CA TYR A 195 0.35 17.18 20.53
C TYR A 195 -0.74 17.46 19.49
N GLU A 196 -1.27 18.69 19.45
CA GLU A 196 -2.27 19.07 18.45
C GLU A 196 -1.71 19.06 17.02
N LYS A 197 -0.44 19.44 16.82
CA LYS A 197 0.24 19.29 15.52
C LYS A 197 0.27 17.83 15.06
N ILE A 198 0.67 16.91 15.94
CA ILE A 198 0.71 15.47 15.64
C ILE A 198 -0.68 14.95 15.29
N ARG A 199 -1.71 15.28 16.08
CA ARG A 199 -3.11 14.89 15.79
C ARG A 199 -3.60 15.40 14.43
N ASN A 200 -3.26 16.63 14.09
CA ASN A 200 -3.62 17.21 12.79
C ASN A 200 -2.90 16.53 11.62
N VAL A 201 -1.67 16.04 11.81
CA VAL A 201 -1.00 15.19 10.82
C VAL A 201 -1.75 13.86 10.68
N MET A 202 -2.08 13.18 11.79
CA MET A 202 -2.84 11.93 11.76
C MET A 202 -4.19 12.08 11.04
N LEU A 203 -4.90 13.19 11.26
CA LEU A 203 -6.15 13.51 10.55
C LEU A 203 -5.98 13.67 9.04
N LYS A 204 -4.81 14.11 8.58
CA LYS A 204 -4.50 14.18 7.14
C LYS A 204 -4.14 12.81 6.56
N ILE A 205 -3.69 11.88 7.41
CA ILE A 205 -3.38 10.48 7.07
C ILE A 205 -4.67 9.66 6.93
N ASP A 206 -5.33 9.86 5.79
CA ASP A 206 -6.51 9.11 5.41
C ASP A 206 -6.13 7.71 4.89
N SER A 207 -6.51 6.70 5.66
CA SER A 207 -6.33 5.28 5.35
C SER A 207 -7.07 4.85 4.06
N ASN A 208 -8.08 5.61 3.61
CA ASN A 208 -8.76 5.36 2.33
C ASN A 208 -7.93 5.71 1.09
N LYS A 209 -6.73 6.27 1.26
CA LYS A 209 -5.79 6.57 0.17
C LYS A 209 -4.87 5.42 -0.19
N ILE A 210 -4.92 4.31 0.55
CA ILE A 210 -4.18 3.09 0.22
C ILE A 210 -5.13 2.17 -0.54
N HIS A 211 -4.77 1.84 -1.78
CA HIS A 211 -5.51 0.93 -2.66
C HIS A 211 -4.71 -0.33 -2.86
N TYR A 212 -5.38 -1.46 -3.03
CA TYR A 212 -4.73 -2.76 -3.17
C TYR A 212 -5.39 -3.58 -4.27
N ILE A 213 -4.57 -4.20 -5.11
CA ILE A 213 -5.03 -5.18 -6.09
C ILE A 213 -4.22 -6.48 -5.98
N LYS A 214 -4.93 -7.59 -5.81
CA LYS A 214 -4.40 -8.94 -5.71
C LYS A 214 -3.86 -9.44 -7.06
N ALA A 215 -3.03 -10.48 -6.99
CA ALA A 215 -2.47 -11.14 -8.17
C ALA A 215 -3.56 -11.74 -9.07
N LEU A 216 -4.53 -12.44 -8.46
CA LEU A 216 -5.64 -13.05 -9.17
C LEU A 216 -6.77 -12.04 -9.36
N ARG A 217 -7.00 -11.63 -10.61
CA ARG A 217 -8.04 -10.67 -10.97
C ARG A 217 -9.19 -11.36 -11.65
N LEU A 218 -10.41 -10.85 -11.46
CA LEU A 218 -11.60 -11.42 -12.10
C LEU A 218 -11.50 -11.33 -13.61
N GLN A 219 -11.85 -12.44 -14.27
CA GLN A 219 -11.85 -12.57 -15.72
C GLN A 219 -13.16 -12.05 -16.33
N ASP A 220 -14.23 -12.06 -15.54
CA ASP A 220 -15.54 -11.55 -15.91
C ASP A 220 -15.90 -10.38 -15.00
N PHE A 221 -15.97 -9.17 -15.53
CA PHE A 221 -16.41 -7.98 -14.77
C PHE A 221 -17.93 -7.85 -14.69
N ILE A 222 -18.66 -8.97 -14.65
CA ILE A 222 -20.11 -8.99 -14.47
C ILE A 222 -20.39 -8.91 -12.97
N SER A 223 -20.34 -7.71 -12.39
CA SER A 223 -20.62 -7.49 -10.97
C SER A 223 -22.09 -7.15 -10.74
N LYS A 224 -22.80 -7.98 -9.97
CA LYS A 224 -24.02 -7.55 -9.26
C LYS A 224 -23.59 -6.95 -7.93
N ASN A 225 -23.64 -5.62 -7.81
CA ASN A 225 -23.84 -4.85 -6.58
C ASN A 225 -23.28 -3.43 -6.77
N ASN A 226 -23.99 -2.43 -6.25
CA ASN A 226 -23.47 -1.08 -6.14
C ASN A 226 -22.27 -1.09 -5.20
N SER A 227 -21.08 -0.78 -5.72
CA SER A 227 -20.03 -0.29 -4.85
C SER A 227 -20.55 0.99 -4.18
N LEU A 228 -20.78 0.94 -2.86
CA LEU A 228 -21.23 2.12 -2.10
C LEU A 228 -20.21 3.28 -2.22
N ASP A 229 -18.94 2.94 -2.51
CA ASP A 229 -17.80 3.87 -2.50
C ASP A 229 -17.04 4.00 -3.85
N GLN A 230 -17.55 3.45 -4.97
CA GLN A 230 -16.84 3.49 -6.28
C GLN A 230 -15.42 2.89 -6.27
N LYS A 231 -15.14 1.97 -5.34
CA LYS A 231 -13.87 1.25 -5.26
C LYS A 231 -13.86 0.09 -6.27
N LEU A 232 -12.69 -0.22 -6.83
CA LEU A 232 -12.55 -1.34 -7.77
C LEU A 232 -12.69 -2.72 -7.11
N GLY A 233 -12.52 -2.80 -5.78
CA GLY A 233 -12.38 -4.06 -5.06
C GLY A 233 -11.00 -4.70 -5.25
N LEU A 234 -10.65 -5.66 -4.40
CA LEU A 234 -9.28 -6.20 -4.33
C LEU A 234 -8.91 -7.06 -5.54
N SER A 235 -9.90 -7.60 -6.27
CA SER A 235 -9.66 -8.40 -7.48
C SER A 235 -10.09 -7.66 -8.75
N GLY A 236 -10.41 -6.38 -8.63
CA GLY A 236 -10.94 -5.56 -9.72
C GLY A 236 -12.39 -5.85 -10.06
N GLU A 237 -13.18 -6.36 -9.11
CA GLU A 237 -14.55 -6.82 -9.35
C GLU A 237 -15.46 -5.75 -9.95
N PHE A 238 -15.24 -4.49 -9.59
CA PHE A 238 -16.05 -3.36 -10.05
C PHE A 238 -15.39 -2.55 -11.19
N THR A 239 -14.40 -3.12 -11.88
CA THR A 239 -13.67 -2.41 -12.95
C THR A 239 -14.59 -1.85 -14.03
N ALA A 240 -15.58 -2.64 -14.49
CA ALA A 240 -16.55 -2.19 -15.48
C ALA A 240 -17.39 -1.01 -14.98
N GLU A 241 -17.94 -1.11 -13.77
CA GLU A 241 -18.71 -0.05 -13.13
C GLU A 241 -17.89 1.24 -13.00
N VAL A 242 -16.65 1.16 -12.51
CA VAL A 242 -15.78 2.32 -12.32
C VAL A 242 -15.45 2.99 -13.66
N ILE A 243 -15.11 2.22 -14.70
CA ILE A 243 -14.87 2.76 -16.04
C ILE A 243 -16.11 3.50 -16.55
N ASN A 244 -17.30 2.90 -16.43
CA ASN A 244 -18.54 3.53 -16.90
C ASN A 244 -18.85 4.83 -16.12
N LYS A 245 -18.82 4.77 -14.79
CA LYS A 245 -19.19 5.91 -13.92
C LYS A 245 -18.19 7.07 -14.02
N LYS A 246 -16.90 6.78 -14.20
CA LYS A 246 -15.85 7.81 -14.27
C LYS A 246 -15.59 8.33 -15.69
N TRP A 247 -16.12 7.72 -16.74
CA TRP A 247 -15.76 8.01 -18.14
C TRP A 247 -15.65 9.50 -18.47
N ASP A 248 -16.68 10.27 -18.15
CA ASP A 248 -16.77 11.71 -18.45
C ASP A 248 -16.27 12.62 -17.31
N THR A 249 -15.79 12.02 -16.21
CA THR A 249 -15.32 12.77 -15.03
C THR A 249 -13.89 13.26 -15.23
N ILE A 250 -13.61 14.50 -14.81
CA ILE A 250 -12.26 15.02 -14.74
C ILE A 250 -11.53 14.30 -13.61
N VAL A 251 -10.43 13.63 -13.94
CA VAL A 251 -9.60 12.94 -12.95
C VAL A 251 -8.46 13.83 -12.48
N ASP A 252 -7.89 13.48 -11.34
CA ASP A 252 -6.69 14.13 -10.80
C ASP A 252 -5.42 13.68 -11.55
N PHE A 253 -5.55 13.45 -12.85
CA PHE A 253 -4.47 13.02 -13.72
C PHE A 253 -4.33 14.05 -14.84
N GLU A 254 -3.12 14.54 -15.06
CA GLU A 254 -2.80 15.50 -16.10
C GLU A 254 -2.18 14.81 -17.31
N TYR A 255 -2.51 15.32 -18.49
CA TYR A 255 -1.89 14.93 -19.75
C TYR A 255 -1.54 16.19 -20.54
N LYS A 256 -0.28 16.31 -20.95
CA LYS A 256 0.25 17.54 -21.58
C LYS A 256 -0.08 18.80 -20.76
N SER A 257 0.08 18.69 -19.43
CA SER A 257 -0.11 19.78 -18.46
C SER A 257 -1.54 20.33 -18.38
N LYS A 258 -2.54 19.50 -18.72
CA LYS A 258 -3.96 19.81 -18.58
C LYS A 258 -4.66 18.67 -17.87
N LYS A 259 -5.62 19.00 -17.01
CA LYS A 259 -6.57 18.02 -16.47
C LYS A 259 -7.39 17.45 -17.62
N VAL A 260 -7.57 16.14 -17.59
CA VAL A 260 -8.27 15.40 -18.64
C VAL A 260 -9.41 14.56 -18.05
N GLN A 261 -10.36 14.18 -18.90
CA GLN A 261 -11.38 13.22 -18.52
C GLN A 261 -10.77 11.83 -18.38
N PHE A 262 -11.35 10.99 -17.51
CA PHE A 262 -10.91 9.60 -17.36
C PHE A 262 -10.89 8.86 -18.70
N GLY A 263 -11.96 8.95 -19.49
CA GLY A 263 -12.08 8.25 -20.78
C GLY A 263 -11.00 8.67 -21.78
N GLU A 264 -10.57 9.94 -21.76
CA GLU A 264 -9.50 10.44 -22.61
C GLU A 264 -8.15 9.81 -22.23
N ILE A 265 -7.73 9.93 -20.97
CA ILE A 265 -6.44 9.38 -20.52
C ILE A 265 -6.40 7.86 -20.56
N PHE A 266 -7.52 7.22 -20.24
CA PHE A 266 -7.70 5.79 -20.33
C PHE A 266 -7.52 5.31 -21.77
N THR A 267 -8.19 5.95 -22.73
CA THR A 267 -8.05 5.61 -24.15
C THR A 267 -6.61 5.79 -24.65
N ILE A 268 -5.92 6.85 -24.22
CA ILE A 268 -4.50 7.07 -24.57
C ILE A 268 -3.63 5.90 -24.10
N TRP A 269 -3.79 5.45 -22.85
CA TRP A 269 -3.00 4.34 -22.32
C TRP A 269 -3.36 2.99 -22.94
N ILE A 270 -4.65 2.73 -23.17
CA ILE A 270 -5.11 1.54 -23.87
C ILE A 270 -4.49 1.46 -25.26
N LYS A 271 -4.50 2.56 -26.03
CA LYS A 271 -3.87 2.60 -27.35
C LYS A 271 -2.36 2.41 -27.29
N LYS A 272 -1.68 3.04 -26.32
CA LYS A 272 -0.24 2.88 -26.13
C LYS A 272 0.14 1.43 -25.81
N MET A 273 -0.67 0.74 -25.01
CA MET A 273 -0.41 -0.62 -24.56
C MET A 273 -0.83 -1.66 -25.61
N LEU A 274 -2.08 -1.64 -26.04
CA LEU A 274 -2.69 -2.68 -26.87
C LEU A 274 -2.58 -2.38 -28.38
N GLY A 275 -2.53 -1.11 -28.77
CA GLY A 275 -2.50 -0.64 -30.16
C GLY A 275 -3.66 0.29 -30.51
N GLU A 276 -3.48 1.12 -31.54
CA GLU A 276 -4.45 2.14 -31.99
C GLU A 276 -5.79 1.56 -32.48
N GLN A 277 -5.77 0.31 -32.93
CA GLN A 277 -6.94 -0.41 -33.44
C GLN A 277 -7.89 -0.88 -32.32
N TYR A 278 -7.41 -0.98 -31.08
CA TYR A 278 -8.22 -1.46 -29.96
C TYR A 278 -8.95 -0.32 -29.26
N THR A 279 -10.22 -0.57 -28.92
CA THR A 279 -11.04 0.31 -28.10
C THR A 279 -11.66 -0.48 -26.96
N ILE A 280 -11.69 0.10 -25.76
CA ILE A 280 -12.34 -0.51 -24.61
C ILE A 280 -13.44 0.44 -24.13
N SER A 281 -14.64 -0.08 -23.93
CA SER A 281 -15.77 0.65 -23.38
C SER A 281 -16.48 -0.18 -22.33
N SER A 282 -17.17 0.47 -21.41
CA SER A 282 -18.09 -0.21 -20.49
C SER A 282 -19.54 0.12 -20.84
N LYS A 283 -20.36 -0.91 -21.02
CA LYS A 283 -21.80 -0.79 -21.28
C LYS A 283 -22.59 -1.22 -20.04
N LYS A 284 -23.60 -0.44 -19.66
CA LYS A 284 -24.58 -0.84 -18.64
C LYS A 284 -25.60 -1.78 -19.29
N VAL A 285 -25.64 -3.03 -18.83
CA VAL A 285 -26.49 -4.08 -19.42
C VAL A 285 -27.85 -4.10 -18.73
N GLU A 286 -27.87 -4.00 -17.40
CA GLU A 286 -29.07 -3.96 -16.58
C GLU A 286 -28.88 -2.99 -15.39
N LYS A 287 -29.86 -2.92 -14.47
CA LYS A 287 -29.70 -2.15 -13.23
C LYS A 287 -28.49 -2.69 -12.46
N ASP A 288 -27.50 -1.81 -12.27
CA ASP A 288 -26.27 -2.06 -11.53
C ASP A 288 -25.43 -3.24 -12.06
N LEU A 289 -25.58 -3.55 -13.37
CA LEU A 289 -24.80 -4.54 -14.08
C LEU A 289 -24.04 -3.89 -15.24
N TYR A 290 -22.72 -4.01 -15.22
CA TYR A 290 -21.82 -3.42 -16.21
C TYR A 290 -21.03 -4.51 -16.91
N ASN A 291 -20.71 -4.31 -18.18
CA ASN A 291 -19.87 -5.22 -18.95
C ASN A 291 -18.80 -4.45 -19.73
N ILE A 292 -17.63 -5.07 -19.92
CA ILE A 292 -16.56 -4.52 -20.75
C ILE A 292 -16.68 -5.06 -22.17
N ILE A 293 -16.63 -4.15 -23.13
CA ILE A 293 -16.59 -4.45 -24.56
C ILE A 293 -15.27 -3.97 -25.14
N ILE A 294 -14.59 -4.89 -25.83
CA ILE A 294 -13.34 -4.66 -26.54
C ILE A 294 -13.63 -4.69 -28.04
N GLY A 295 -13.52 -3.53 -28.67
CA GLY A 295 -13.64 -3.38 -30.12
C GLY A 295 -12.28 -3.43 -30.81
N ASN A 296 -12.23 -4.03 -31.99
CA ASN A 296 -11.12 -3.90 -32.94
C ASN A 296 -11.62 -3.20 -34.21
N LYS A 297 -11.04 -2.04 -34.51
CA LYS A 297 -11.45 -1.21 -35.65
C LYS A 297 -11.12 -1.83 -37.01
N ASP A 298 -10.08 -2.65 -37.09
CA ASP A 298 -9.62 -3.23 -38.35
C ASP A 298 -10.53 -4.38 -38.78
N SER A 299 -10.98 -5.21 -37.83
CA SER A 299 -11.89 -6.32 -38.10
C SER A 299 -13.37 -5.97 -37.93
N GLY A 300 -13.69 -4.86 -37.26
CA GLY A 300 -15.05 -4.50 -36.87
C GLY A 300 -15.65 -5.40 -35.78
N MET A 301 -14.85 -6.29 -35.17
CA MET A 301 -15.31 -7.20 -34.13
C MET A 301 -15.43 -6.49 -32.78
N GLU A 302 -16.54 -6.70 -32.09
CA GLU A 302 -16.71 -6.42 -30.66
C GLU A 302 -16.70 -7.73 -29.90
N LEU A 303 -15.82 -7.83 -28.91
CA LEU A 303 -15.68 -8.99 -28.03
C LEU A 303 -15.94 -8.58 -26.59
N THR A 304 -16.52 -9.49 -25.82
CA THR A 304 -16.59 -9.35 -24.35
C THR A 304 -15.26 -9.78 -23.72
N LEU A 305 -15.07 -9.48 -22.43
CA LEU A 305 -13.80 -9.75 -21.77
C LEU A 305 -13.47 -11.25 -21.65
N ASP A 306 -14.49 -12.09 -21.48
CA ASP A 306 -14.40 -13.56 -21.48
C ASP A 306 -13.97 -14.13 -22.85
N GLN A 307 -14.14 -13.34 -23.91
CA GLN A 307 -13.81 -13.73 -25.28
C GLN A 307 -12.42 -13.28 -25.74
N VAL A 308 -11.71 -12.48 -24.93
CA VAL A 308 -10.34 -12.03 -25.25
C VAL A 308 -9.29 -12.79 -24.46
N GLY A 309 -8.03 -12.68 -24.89
CA GLY A 309 -6.91 -13.30 -24.18
C GLY A 309 -6.75 -12.77 -22.75
N PHE A 310 -6.44 -13.69 -21.83
CA PHE A 310 -6.30 -13.47 -20.37
C PHE A 310 -5.49 -12.22 -19.97
N GLY A 311 -4.51 -11.79 -20.75
CA GLY A 311 -3.70 -10.63 -20.40
C GLY A 311 -4.48 -9.31 -20.29
N ILE A 312 -5.49 -9.08 -21.14
CA ILE A 312 -6.24 -7.80 -21.12
C ILE A 312 -7.09 -7.70 -19.86
N SER A 313 -7.73 -8.79 -19.43
CA SER A 313 -8.53 -8.83 -18.21
C SER A 313 -7.69 -8.60 -16.95
N GLN A 314 -6.42 -9.01 -16.95
CA GLN A 314 -5.52 -8.78 -15.82
C GLN A 314 -5.02 -7.33 -15.71
N ILE A 315 -4.70 -6.65 -16.81
CA ILE A 315 -4.15 -5.29 -16.75
C ILE A 315 -5.22 -4.20 -16.57
N LEU A 316 -6.45 -4.45 -17.03
CA LEU A 316 -7.50 -3.43 -17.07
C LEU A 316 -7.88 -2.86 -15.68
N PRO A 317 -8.05 -3.69 -14.63
CA PRO A 317 -8.26 -3.18 -13.27
C PRO A 317 -7.12 -2.29 -12.78
N ILE A 318 -5.88 -2.66 -13.11
CA ILE A 318 -4.70 -1.92 -12.66
C ILE A 318 -4.65 -0.54 -13.32
N ILE A 319 -4.86 -0.48 -14.64
CA ILE A 319 -4.93 0.79 -15.38
C ILE A 319 -6.05 1.67 -14.81
N THR A 320 -7.22 1.08 -14.58
CA THR A 320 -8.39 1.78 -14.05
C THR A 320 -8.11 2.32 -12.64
N MET A 321 -7.47 1.52 -11.76
CA MET A 321 -7.08 1.94 -10.42
C MET A 321 -6.07 3.10 -10.46
N ILE A 322 -5.01 3.00 -11.26
CA ILE A 322 -3.99 4.05 -11.39
C ILE A 322 -4.61 5.35 -11.92
N LEU A 323 -5.33 5.28 -13.04
CA LEU A 323 -5.85 6.48 -13.71
C LEU A 323 -7.03 7.13 -12.98
N SER A 324 -7.68 6.38 -12.10
CA SER A 324 -8.79 6.90 -11.28
C SER A 324 -8.40 7.27 -9.84
N SER A 325 -7.12 7.04 -9.48
CA SER A 325 -6.51 7.44 -8.20
C SER A 325 -6.35 8.95 -8.08
N LYS A 326 -6.21 9.44 -6.86
CA LYS A 326 -5.99 10.85 -6.52
C LYS A 326 -4.53 11.11 -6.12
N LYS A 327 -4.14 12.37 -6.09
CA LYS A 327 -2.83 12.80 -5.60
C LYS A 327 -2.62 12.31 -4.16
N ASN A 328 -1.42 11.82 -3.88
CA ASN A 328 -0.99 11.19 -2.63
C ASN A 328 -1.57 9.79 -2.34
N ASP A 329 -2.34 9.20 -3.27
CA ASP A 329 -2.76 7.82 -3.14
C ASP A 329 -1.55 6.87 -3.22
N ILE A 330 -1.61 5.80 -2.45
CA ILE A 330 -0.67 4.68 -2.42
C ILE A 330 -1.36 3.49 -3.07
N ILE A 331 -0.73 2.87 -4.06
CA ILE A 331 -1.32 1.80 -4.85
C ILE A 331 -0.43 0.56 -4.74
N LEU A 332 -0.98 -0.50 -4.17
CA LEU A 332 -0.33 -1.78 -3.92
C LEU A 332 -0.78 -2.77 -5.00
N ILE A 333 0.18 -3.36 -5.71
CA ILE A 333 -0.10 -4.20 -6.88
C ILE A 333 0.69 -5.50 -6.78
N GLU A 334 -0.02 -6.62 -6.71
CA GLU A 334 0.59 -7.95 -6.77
C GLU A 334 0.65 -8.49 -8.20
N ASN A 335 1.81 -8.99 -8.62
CA ASN A 335 2.03 -9.74 -9.86
C ASN A 335 1.25 -9.19 -11.07
N PRO A 336 1.50 -7.93 -11.47
CA PRO A 336 0.87 -7.37 -12.67
C PRO A 336 1.22 -8.17 -13.92
N GLU A 337 2.37 -8.87 -13.95
CA GLU A 337 2.85 -9.61 -15.12
C GLU A 337 2.09 -10.89 -15.47
N VAL A 338 1.26 -11.42 -14.58
CA VAL A 338 0.55 -12.70 -14.77
C VAL A 338 -0.32 -12.62 -16.03
N HIS A 339 -0.07 -13.55 -16.96
CA HIS A 339 -0.69 -13.62 -18.30
C HIS A 339 -0.47 -12.40 -19.21
N LEU A 340 0.42 -11.47 -18.86
CA LEU A 340 0.78 -10.34 -19.72
C LEU A 340 1.93 -10.68 -20.66
N HIS A 341 1.79 -10.25 -21.91
CA HIS A 341 2.89 -10.28 -22.86
C HIS A 341 4.07 -9.41 -22.37
N PRO A 342 5.35 -9.83 -22.54
CA PRO A 342 6.55 -9.07 -22.13
C PRO A 342 6.55 -7.57 -22.47
N LYS A 343 6.13 -7.24 -23.70
CA LYS A 343 5.98 -5.84 -24.15
C LYS A 343 5.04 -5.02 -23.25
N LEU A 344 3.92 -5.60 -22.82
CA LEU A 344 2.94 -4.93 -21.96
C LEU A 344 3.50 -4.74 -20.54
N GLN A 345 4.25 -5.73 -20.03
CA GLN A 345 4.94 -5.63 -18.74
C GLN A 345 5.91 -4.44 -18.74
N SER A 346 6.66 -4.24 -19.83
CA SER A 346 7.49 -3.04 -20.00
C SER A 346 6.65 -1.76 -20.04
N LEU A 347 5.63 -1.69 -20.91
CA LEU A 347 4.81 -0.47 -21.03
C LEU A 347 4.04 -0.12 -19.75
N PHE A 348 3.77 -1.09 -18.89
CA PHE A 348 3.19 -0.88 -17.58
C PHE A 348 4.09 -0.03 -16.68
N ILE A 349 5.41 -0.22 -16.72
CA ILE A 349 6.35 0.64 -15.98
C ILE A 349 6.26 2.10 -16.44
N ASP A 350 6.05 2.37 -17.72
CA ASP A 350 5.85 3.75 -18.19
C ASP A 350 4.59 4.38 -17.57
N LEU A 351 3.51 3.60 -17.37
CA LEU A 351 2.30 4.06 -16.71
C LEU A 351 2.57 4.35 -15.23
N CYS A 352 3.31 3.48 -14.55
CA CYS A 352 3.74 3.70 -13.18
C CYS A 352 4.54 5.01 -13.05
N LEU A 353 5.52 5.22 -13.93
CA LEU A 353 6.33 6.44 -13.93
C LEU A 353 5.48 7.70 -14.21
N ALA A 354 4.49 7.60 -15.09
CA ALA A 354 3.54 8.69 -15.31
C ALA A 354 2.69 9.00 -14.07
N ALA A 355 2.33 7.99 -13.27
CA ALA A 355 1.58 8.16 -12.05
C ALA A 355 2.42 8.80 -10.92
N ILE A 356 3.67 8.36 -10.73
CA ILE A 356 4.54 8.93 -9.67
C ILE A 356 4.93 10.37 -9.96
N ASN A 357 5.08 10.75 -11.23
CA ASN A 357 5.27 12.15 -11.64
C ASN A 357 4.10 13.06 -11.22
N GLN A 358 2.96 12.46 -10.89
CA GLN A 358 1.78 13.16 -10.40
C GLN A 358 1.54 12.87 -8.91
N ASN A 359 2.61 12.53 -8.19
CA ASN A 359 2.64 12.35 -6.74
C ASN A 359 1.72 11.23 -6.24
N ARG A 360 1.67 10.11 -6.97
CA ARG A 360 1.18 8.82 -6.47
C ARG A 360 2.36 8.01 -5.97
N LYS A 361 2.10 7.08 -5.04
CA LYS A 361 3.06 6.05 -4.67
C LYS A 361 2.58 4.70 -5.17
N LEU A 362 3.47 3.91 -5.75
CA LEU A 362 3.17 2.58 -6.27
C LEU A 362 4.15 1.59 -5.64
N ILE A 363 3.64 0.54 -5.01
CA ILE A 363 4.42 -0.58 -4.50
C ILE A 363 3.96 -1.82 -5.25
N ILE A 364 4.88 -2.44 -5.98
CA ILE A 364 4.54 -3.48 -6.95
C ILE A 364 5.38 -4.71 -6.70
N GLU A 365 4.72 -5.81 -6.32
CA GLU A 365 5.34 -7.14 -6.30
C GLU A 365 5.43 -7.68 -7.73
N THR A 366 6.62 -8.08 -8.18
CA THR A 366 6.83 -8.61 -9.53
C THR A 366 7.98 -9.61 -9.63
N HIS A 367 7.80 -10.61 -10.50
CA HIS A 367 8.85 -11.51 -10.98
C HIS A 367 9.27 -11.20 -12.43
N SER A 368 8.90 -10.03 -12.95
CA SER A 368 9.17 -9.67 -14.33
C SER A 368 10.54 -9.02 -14.50
N GLU A 369 11.47 -9.73 -15.15
CA GLU A 369 12.72 -9.15 -15.62
C GLU A 369 12.46 -7.97 -16.59
N HIS A 370 11.39 -8.06 -17.40
CA HIS A 370 11.02 -7.00 -18.35
C HIS A 370 10.64 -5.69 -17.65
N MET A 371 9.98 -5.75 -16.51
CA MET A 371 9.66 -4.57 -15.69
C MET A 371 10.93 -3.94 -15.11
N ILE A 372 11.81 -4.75 -14.53
CA ILE A 372 13.09 -4.28 -13.98
C ILE A 372 13.96 -3.65 -15.07
N ASN A 373 14.09 -4.32 -16.22
CA ASN A 373 14.86 -3.82 -17.36
C ASN A 373 14.26 -2.52 -17.94
N ARG A 374 12.93 -2.39 -17.98
CA ARG A 374 12.29 -1.15 -18.41
C ARG A 374 12.54 -0.01 -17.44
N LEU A 375 12.48 -0.26 -16.12
CA LEU A 375 12.81 0.75 -15.11
C LEU A 375 14.26 1.22 -15.27
N ARG A 376 15.20 0.28 -15.33
CA ARG A 376 16.64 0.56 -15.55
C ARG A 376 16.90 1.41 -16.79
N ARG A 377 16.22 1.09 -17.90
CA ARG A 377 16.31 1.88 -19.14
C ARG A 377 15.77 3.30 -18.94
N ASN A 378 14.64 3.47 -18.27
CA ASN A 378 14.10 4.80 -17.98
C ASN A 378 15.04 5.62 -17.07
N ILE A 379 15.70 5.00 -16.08
CA ILE A 379 16.72 5.66 -15.24
C ILE A 379 17.89 6.15 -16.09
N LYS A 380 18.39 5.32 -17.02
CA LYS A 380 19.45 5.74 -17.95
C LYS A 380 19.03 6.94 -18.82
N GLU A 381 17.77 6.99 -19.24
CA GLU A 381 17.22 8.09 -20.04
C GLU A 381 16.95 9.35 -19.20
N ASN A 382 16.63 9.19 -17.90
CA ASN A 382 16.39 10.27 -16.95
C ASN A 382 16.92 9.90 -15.53
N PRO A 383 18.18 10.22 -15.21
CA PRO A 383 18.80 9.84 -13.94
C PRO A 383 18.12 10.37 -12.68
N ASN A 384 17.36 11.47 -12.78
CA ASN A 384 16.60 12.03 -11.65
C ASN A 384 15.55 11.06 -11.09
N LEU A 385 15.18 10.02 -11.85
CA LEU A 385 14.29 8.98 -11.36
C LEU A 385 14.84 8.24 -10.13
N LEU A 386 16.16 8.22 -9.91
CA LEU A 386 16.78 7.56 -8.75
C LEU A 386 16.25 8.10 -7.40
N GLU A 387 15.81 9.35 -7.32
CA GLU A 387 15.21 9.90 -6.10
C GLU A 387 13.78 9.40 -5.83
N TYR A 388 13.14 8.82 -6.85
CA TYR A 388 11.72 8.47 -6.83
C TYR A 388 11.46 6.97 -6.99
N VAL A 389 12.49 6.16 -7.16
CA VAL A 389 12.34 4.73 -7.41
C VAL A 389 13.21 3.90 -6.49
N ASN A 390 12.72 2.72 -6.12
CA ASN A 390 13.48 1.74 -5.34
C ASN A 390 13.15 0.32 -5.82
N VAL A 391 14.09 -0.59 -5.65
CA VAL A 391 13.93 -2.02 -5.94
C VAL A 391 14.44 -2.83 -4.75
N TYR A 392 13.56 -3.60 -4.14
CA TYR A 392 13.91 -4.54 -3.09
C TYR A 392 13.93 -5.97 -3.62
N PHE A 393 14.95 -6.73 -3.23
CA PHE A 393 15.04 -8.17 -3.44
C PHE A 393 14.85 -8.91 -2.12
N PHE A 394 13.86 -9.80 -2.10
CA PHE A 394 13.47 -10.59 -0.94
C PHE A 394 13.93 -12.04 -1.11
N GLU A 395 14.67 -12.52 -0.13
CA GLU A 395 15.13 -13.90 -0.03
C GLU A 395 14.65 -14.51 1.28
N SER A 396 14.51 -15.83 1.32
CA SER A 396 14.30 -16.55 2.57
C SER A 396 15.38 -17.60 2.75
N ASP A 397 15.96 -17.63 3.94
CA ASP A 397 16.92 -18.63 4.37
C ASP A 397 16.46 -19.31 5.68
N SER A 398 17.35 -20.07 6.33
CA SER A 398 17.05 -20.74 7.60
C SER A 398 16.77 -19.79 8.77
N ASN A 399 17.20 -18.52 8.67
CA ASN A 399 17.11 -17.52 9.72
C ASN A 399 15.91 -16.58 9.53
N GLY A 400 15.32 -16.51 8.33
CA GLY A 400 14.10 -15.76 8.08
C GLY A 400 14.05 -15.14 6.69
N THR A 401 13.32 -14.04 6.57
CA THR A 401 13.30 -13.20 5.36
C THR A 401 14.44 -12.18 5.42
N ASN A 402 15.30 -12.19 4.41
CA ASN A 402 16.31 -11.17 4.17
C ASN A 402 15.84 -10.26 3.05
N VAL A 403 15.99 -8.95 3.23
CA VAL A 403 15.63 -7.94 2.22
C VAL A 403 16.89 -7.14 1.88
N THR A 404 17.21 -7.09 0.60
CA THR A 404 18.34 -6.30 0.08
C THR A 404 17.82 -5.24 -0.87
N GLU A 405 18.30 -4.01 -0.71
CA GLU A 405 18.07 -2.95 -1.69
C GLU A 405 18.97 -3.15 -2.92
N VAL A 406 18.37 -3.23 -4.10
CA VAL A 406 19.10 -3.37 -5.36
C VAL A 406 19.55 -2.00 -5.84
N GLN A 407 20.85 -1.74 -5.69
CA GLN A 407 21.47 -0.48 -6.10
C GLN A 407 21.55 -0.37 -7.63
N ILE A 408 20.83 0.61 -8.19
CA ILE A 408 20.86 0.96 -9.63
C ILE A 408 21.59 2.28 -9.80
N ASP A 409 22.61 2.33 -10.67
CA ASP A 409 23.34 3.57 -10.97
C ASP A 409 22.62 4.47 -11.99
N SER A 410 23.17 5.67 -12.20
CA SER A 410 22.65 6.65 -13.19
C SER A 410 22.68 6.16 -14.65
N ASN A 411 23.40 5.09 -14.95
CA ASN A 411 23.43 4.45 -16.27
C ASN A 411 22.45 3.26 -16.38
N GLY A 412 21.65 2.99 -15.33
CA GLY A 412 20.74 1.86 -15.26
C GLY A 412 21.44 0.51 -15.01
N LYS A 413 22.68 0.50 -14.54
CA LYS A 413 23.40 -0.73 -14.18
C LYS A 413 23.10 -1.09 -12.73
N ILE A 414 22.97 -2.39 -12.47
CA ILE A 414 22.94 -2.94 -11.12
C ILE A 414 24.37 -3.38 -10.80
N GLU A 415 24.93 -2.83 -9.72
CA GLU A 415 26.32 -3.11 -9.32
C GLU A 415 26.47 -4.54 -8.80
N TYR A 416 25.59 -4.94 -7.88
CA TYR A 416 25.54 -6.28 -7.31
C TYR A 416 24.18 -6.90 -7.62
N TRP A 417 24.19 -7.91 -8.48
CA TRP A 417 23.00 -8.73 -8.73
C TRP A 417 22.86 -9.73 -7.60
N PRO A 418 21.75 -9.71 -6.84
CA PRO A 418 21.45 -10.78 -5.90
C PRO A 418 21.39 -12.12 -6.64
N LYS A 419 21.75 -13.18 -5.94
CA LYS A 419 21.62 -14.54 -6.47
C LYS A 419 20.14 -14.81 -6.76
N ASP A 420 19.82 -15.55 -7.82
CA ASP A 420 18.45 -15.87 -8.25
C ASP A 420 17.64 -14.64 -8.72
N PHE A 421 18.25 -13.45 -8.85
CA PHE A 421 17.63 -12.22 -9.37
C PHE A 421 17.76 -12.16 -10.91
N PHE A 422 17.09 -13.09 -11.59
CA PHE A 422 17.06 -13.24 -13.06
C PHE A 422 18.36 -13.77 -13.70
N ASP A 423 19.18 -14.48 -12.95
CA ASP A 423 20.39 -15.15 -13.44
C ASP A 423 20.09 -16.46 -14.20
N GLN A 424 18.94 -17.12 -13.97
CA GLN A 424 18.60 -18.40 -14.59
C GLN A 424 18.70 -18.38 -16.12
N SER A 425 18.17 -17.35 -16.80
CA SER A 425 18.25 -17.28 -18.27
C SER A 425 19.69 -17.15 -18.76
N TYR A 426 20.55 -16.46 -18.01
CA TYR A 426 21.98 -16.39 -18.32
C TYR A 426 22.68 -17.72 -18.06
N LEU A 427 22.38 -18.40 -16.95
CA LEU A 427 22.92 -19.72 -16.62
C LEU A 427 22.54 -20.76 -17.68
N ASP A 428 21.28 -20.77 -18.12
CA ASP A 428 20.78 -21.65 -19.18
C ASP A 428 21.52 -21.39 -20.49
N LEU A 429 21.69 -20.12 -20.88
CA LEU A 429 22.44 -19.74 -22.08
C LEU A 429 23.92 -20.15 -21.99
N MET A 430 24.54 -20.01 -20.82
CA MET A 430 25.91 -20.48 -20.59
C MET A 430 26.01 -22.01 -20.67
N GLY A 431 25.01 -22.73 -20.17
CA GLY A 431 24.90 -24.18 -20.30
C GLY A 431 24.81 -24.68 -21.74
N LEU A 432 24.26 -23.87 -22.66
CA LEU A 432 24.26 -24.19 -24.10
C LEU A 432 25.64 -24.03 -24.76
N ILE A 433 26.51 -23.19 -24.20
CA ILE A 433 27.85 -22.91 -24.72
C ILE A 433 28.87 -23.91 -24.15
N ASN A 434 28.66 -24.35 -22.91
CA ASN A 434 29.54 -25.31 -22.24
C ASN A 434 29.12 -26.75 -22.59
N ASN A 435 29.82 -27.35 -23.57
CA ASN A 435 29.77 -28.79 -23.82
C ASN A 435 30.63 -29.52 -22.77
N GLU A 436 30.04 -29.94 -21.67
CA GLU A 436 30.55 -31.09 -20.87
C GLU A 436 29.49 -32.18 -20.76
#